data_AF-A0A1B9F2Q3-F1
#
_entry.id   AF-A0A1B9F2Q3-F1
#
_cell.length_a   1.000
_cell.length_b   1.000
_cell.length_c   1.000
_cell.angle_alpha   90.00
_cell.angle_beta   90.00
_cell.angle_gamma   90.00
#
_symmetry.space_group_name_H-M   'P 1'
#
loop_
_entity.id
_entity.type
_entity.pdbx_description
1 polymer ?
#
loop_
_entity_poly.entity_id
_entity_poly.type
_entity_poly.pdbx_seq_one_letter_code
_entity_poly.pdbx_strand_id
1 'polypeptide(L)'
;MTNDKLGTKDVIWDLSHLYNGSDDKRITDDTVEVIEEAKSIEAQYAGKVKDLSPEELLELVKKIEYLSAKFAKISSFAQLDFSTDCTNPQKSAFLQKVRENGAALQRHLVFLN
;
A
#
# COMPACT_ATOMS: atom_id res chain seq x y z
N MET A 1 16.48 0.20 27.04
CA MET A 1 16.08 -1.23 27.09
C MET A 1 15.77 -1.60 25.64
N THR A 2 16.18 -2.69 25.00
CA THR A 2 16.59 -4.03 25.43
C THR A 2 16.76 -4.84 24.15
N ASN A 3 17.96 -4.93 23.56
CA ASN A 3 18.26 -5.93 22.52
C ASN A 3 19.61 -6.61 22.80
N ASP A 4 20.59 -5.86 23.31
CA ASP A 4 21.88 -6.43 23.75
C ASP A 4 21.74 -7.41 24.92
N LYS A 5 20.93 -7.09 25.93
CA LYS A 5 20.71 -7.99 27.08
C LYS A 5 19.94 -9.26 26.73
N LEU A 6 19.26 -9.28 25.57
CA LEU A 6 18.45 -10.41 25.12
C LEU A 6 19.14 -11.20 23.99
N GLY A 7 20.29 -10.74 23.48
CA GLY A 7 20.97 -11.37 22.35
C GLY A 7 20.22 -11.23 21.01
N THR A 8 19.25 -10.33 20.92
CA THR A 8 18.30 -10.20 19.80
C THR A 8 18.67 -9.11 18.80
N LYS A 9 19.88 -8.54 18.89
CA LYS A 9 20.31 -7.44 18.00
C LYS A 9 20.23 -7.82 16.51
N ASP A 10 20.43 -9.11 16.20
CA ASP A 10 20.46 -9.65 14.84
C ASP A 10 19.13 -10.34 14.46
N VAL A 11 18.13 -10.36 15.36
CA VAL A 11 16.81 -10.94 15.08
C VAL A 11 15.96 -9.87 14.38
N ILE A 12 16.06 -9.85 13.06
CA ILE A 12 15.25 -9.00 12.19
C ILE A 12 14.13 -9.81 11.54
N TRP A 13 13.00 -9.16 11.28
CA TRP A 13 11.91 -9.75 10.52
C TRP A 13 12.39 -10.03 9.09
N ASP A 14 12.18 -11.25 8.61
CA ASP A 14 12.39 -11.56 7.19
C ASP A 14 11.23 -11.01 6.36
N LEU A 15 11.47 -9.87 5.71
CA LEU A 15 10.48 -9.19 4.88
C LEU A 15 10.54 -9.61 3.41
N SER A 16 11.48 -10.50 3.02
CA SER A 16 11.68 -10.90 1.62
C SER A 16 10.44 -11.54 0.98
N HIS A 17 9.58 -12.15 1.81
CA HIS A 17 8.26 -12.65 1.41
C HIS A 17 7.32 -11.55 0.92
N LEU A 18 7.51 -10.31 1.37
CA LEU A 18 6.77 -9.14 0.89
C LEU A 18 7.54 -8.48 -0.27
N TYR A 19 8.74 -7.98 0.02
CA TYR A 19 9.66 -7.30 -0.89
C TYR A 19 11.11 -7.47 -0.42
N ASN A 20 12.07 -7.42 -1.34
CA ASN A 20 13.49 -7.63 -1.02
C ASN A 20 14.16 -6.41 -0.35
N GLY A 21 13.52 -5.24 -0.44
CA GLY A 21 14.07 -3.96 -0.01
C GLY A 21 13.17 -2.81 -0.46
N SER A 22 13.44 -1.59 0.02
CA SER A 22 12.69 -0.39 -0.37
C SER A 22 12.92 0.05 -1.83
N ASP A 23 13.93 -0.50 -2.48
CA ASP A 23 14.29 -0.32 -3.89
C ASP A 23 13.78 -1.47 -4.79
N ASP A 24 13.06 -2.44 -4.24
CA ASP A 24 12.48 -3.54 -5.00
C ASP A 24 11.53 -3.01 -6.08
N LYS A 25 11.83 -3.34 -7.36
CA LYS A 25 11.04 -2.92 -8.51
C LYS A 25 9.55 -3.29 -8.36
N ARG A 26 9.24 -4.40 -7.70
CA ARG A 26 7.86 -4.85 -7.44
C ARG A 26 7.05 -3.79 -6.68
N ILE A 27 7.66 -3.04 -5.76
CA ILE A 27 6.99 -1.95 -5.04
C ILE A 27 6.56 -0.85 -6.01
N THR A 28 7.45 -0.47 -6.91
CA THR A 28 7.17 0.57 -7.92
C THR A 28 6.10 0.09 -8.89
N ASP A 29 6.20 -1.14 -9.37
CA ASP A 29 5.22 -1.75 -10.28
C ASP A 29 3.84 -1.86 -9.63
N ASP A 30 3.76 -2.43 -8.42
CA ASP A 30 2.51 -2.55 -7.67
C ASP A 30 1.91 -1.17 -7.35
N THR A 31 2.74 -0.16 -7.05
CA THR A 31 2.28 1.22 -6.81
C THR A 31 1.66 1.85 -8.07
N VAL A 32 2.31 1.68 -9.22
CA VAL A 32 1.80 2.20 -10.50
C VAL A 32 0.49 1.51 -10.85
N GLU A 33 0.43 0.19 -10.70
CA GLU A 33 -0.77 -0.61 -10.97
C GLU A 33 -1.96 -0.15 -10.13
N VAL A 34 -1.80 0.00 -8.80
CA VAL A 34 -2.91 0.42 -7.95
C VAL A 34 -3.38 1.85 -8.25
N ILE A 35 -2.48 2.75 -8.63
CA ILE A 35 -2.84 4.14 -8.98
C ILE A 35 -3.61 4.17 -10.32
N GLU A 36 -3.16 3.42 -11.32
CA GLU A 36 -3.85 3.37 -12.62
C GLU A 36 -5.21 2.68 -12.51
N GLU A 37 -5.33 1.61 -11.72
CA GLU A 37 -6.63 0.99 -11.45
C GLU A 37 -7.57 1.94 -10.70
N ALA A 38 -7.06 2.74 -9.74
CA ALA A 38 -7.87 3.75 -9.05
C ALA A 38 -8.43 4.81 -10.01
N LYS A 39 -7.61 5.31 -10.92
CA LYS A 39 -8.03 6.25 -11.97
C LYS A 39 -9.08 5.63 -12.89
N SER A 40 -8.90 4.36 -13.23
CA SER A 40 -9.84 3.60 -14.04
C SER A 40 -11.19 3.46 -13.34
N ILE A 41 -11.19 3.14 -12.04
CA ILE A 41 -12.39 3.08 -11.20
C ILE A 41 -13.09 4.45 -11.16
N GLU A 42 -12.35 5.53 -10.90
CA GLU A 42 -12.91 6.89 -10.90
C GLU A 42 -13.57 7.22 -12.24
N ALA A 43 -12.87 7.01 -13.35
CA ALA A 43 -13.39 7.32 -14.69
C ALA A 43 -14.66 6.50 -15.05
N GLN A 44 -14.73 5.25 -14.59
CA GLN A 44 -15.85 4.37 -14.91
C GLN A 44 -17.07 4.63 -14.02
N TYR A 45 -16.87 4.79 -12.70
CA TYR A 45 -17.94 4.71 -11.71
C TYR A 45 -18.28 6.03 -11.02
N ALA A 46 -17.40 7.05 -11.04
CA ALA A 46 -17.67 8.31 -10.35
C ALA A 46 -18.96 8.98 -10.86
N GLY A 47 -19.84 9.33 -9.92
CA GLY A 47 -21.15 9.92 -10.22
C GLY A 47 -22.22 8.96 -10.76
N LYS A 48 -21.90 7.69 -11.00
CA LYS A 48 -22.81 6.67 -11.57
C LYS A 48 -23.13 5.52 -10.62
N VAL A 49 -22.53 5.49 -9.43
CA VAL A 49 -22.65 4.37 -8.46
C VAL A 49 -24.11 4.00 -8.15
N LYS A 50 -24.99 4.99 -8.04
CA LYS A 50 -26.42 4.79 -7.75
C LYS A 50 -27.20 4.08 -8.87
N ASP A 51 -26.65 4.09 -10.09
CA ASP A 51 -27.30 3.59 -11.30
C ASP A 51 -26.75 2.20 -11.70
N LEU A 52 -25.81 1.64 -10.91
CA LEU A 52 -25.21 0.33 -11.16
C LEU A 52 -26.19 -0.81 -10.86
N SER A 53 -26.16 -1.83 -11.71
CA SER A 53 -26.75 -3.14 -11.40
C SER A 53 -26.01 -3.82 -10.25
N PRO A 54 -26.64 -4.80 -9.58
CA PRO A 54 -25.97 -5.62 -8.54
C PRO A 54 -24.67 -6.26 -9.03
N GLU A 55 -24.63 -6.71 -10.28
CA GLU A 55 -23.45 -7.32 -10.90
C GLU A 55 -22.33 -6.30 -11.09
N GLU A 56 -22.64 -5.10 -11.60
CA GLU A 56 -21.66 -4.03 -11.77
C GLU A 56 -21.12 -3.51 -10.43
N LEU A 57 -21.98 -3.44 -9.41
CA LEU A 57 -21.58 -3.08 -8.05
C LEU A 57 -20.64 -4.13 -7.46
N LEU A 58 -20.92 -5.43 -7.66
CA LEU A 58 -20.03 -6.50 -7.23
C LEU A 58 -18.65 -6.40 -7.90
N GLU A 59 -18.59 -6.09 -9.20
CA GLU A 59 -17.33 -5.88 -9.90
C GLU A 59 -16.55 -4.66 -9.36
N LEU A 60 -17.24 -3.56 -9.05
CA LEU A 60 -16.63 -2.41 -8.38
C LEU A 60 -16.03 -2.79 -7.01
N VAL A 61 -16.77 -3.53 -6.19
CA VAL A 61 -16.30 -3.99 -4.87
C VAL A 61 -15.04 -4.84 -5.00
N LYS A 62 -15.03 -5.83 -5.91
CA LYS A 62 -13.86 -6.69 -6.15
C LYS A 62 -12.62 -5.88 -6.56
N LYS A 63 -12.79 -4.86 -7.42
CA LYS A 63 -11.71 -3.96 -7.84
C LYS A 63 -11.13 -3.19 -6.64
N ILE A 64 -11.99 -2.66 -5.77
CA ILE A 64 -11.58 -1.93 -4.56
C ILE A 64 -10.85 -2.87 -3.59
N GLU A 65 -11.33 -4.10 -3.40
CA GLU A 65 -10.69 -5.11 -2.53
C GLU A 65 -9.30 -5.48 -3.05
N TYR A 66 -9.17 -5.74 -4.35
CA TYR A 66 -7.89 -6.05 -4.98
C TYR A 66 -6.86 -4.94 -4.76
N LEU A 67 -7.26 -3.70 -5.05
CA LEU A 67 -6.42 -2.51 -4.89
C LEU A 67 -6.03 -2.29 -3.42
N SER A 68 -6.99 -2.44 -2.50
CA SER A 68 -6.76 -2.29 -1.06
C SER A 68 -5.79 -3.35 -0.54
N ALA A 69 -5.94 -4.62 -0.98
CA ALA A 69 -5.03 -5.70 -0.59
C ALA A 69 -3.60 -5.47 -1.10
N LYS A 70 -3.44 -5.05 -2.37
CA LYS A 70 -2.13 -4.71 -2.93
C LYS A 70 -1.48 -3.56 -2.17
N PHE A 71 -2.21 -2.47 -1.94
CA PHE A 71 -1.65 -1.31 -1.25
C PHE A 71 -1.37 -1.59 0.23
N ALA A 72 -2.20 -2.42 0.89
CA ALA A 72 -1.95 -2.90 2.25
C ALA A 72 -0.64 -3.69 2.37
N LYS A 73 -0.27 -4.48 1.35
CA LYS A 73 1.03 -5.17 1.31
C LYS A 73 2.20 -4.18 1.28
N ILE A 74 2.12 -3.14 0.43
CA ILE A 74 3.15 -2.10 0.32
C ILE A 74 3.30 -1.32 1.63
N SER A 75 2.18 -0.86 2.20
CA SER A 75 2.17 -0.10 3.44
C SER A 75 2.65 -0.91 4.64
N SER A 76 2.26 -2.19 4.73
CA SER A 76 2.74 -3.10 5.77
C SER A 76 4.25 -3.29 5.68
N PHE A 77 4.80 -3.51 4.48
CA PHE A 77 6.25 -3.60 4.29
C PHE A 77 6.97 -2.33 4.73
N ALA A 78 6.51 -1.15 4.30
CA ALA A 78 7.14 0.11 4.67
C ALA A 78 7.12 0.38 6.17
N GLN A 79 6.01 0.03 6.84
CA GLN A 79 5.89 0.17 8.28
C GLN A 79 6.81 -0.79 9.03
N LEU A 80 6.87 -2.06 8.60
CA LEU A 80 7.75 -3.08 9.19
C LEU A 80 9.22 -2.73 8.97
N ASP A 81 9.60 -2.31 7.76
CA ASP A 81 10.96 -1.88 7.44
C ASP A 81 11.38 -0.72 8.33
N PHE A 82 10.56 0.35 8.43
CA PHE A 82 10.80 1.46 9.35
C PHE A 82 10.94 1.01 10.81
N SER A 83 10.10 0.09 11.28
CA SER A 83 10.16 -0.40 12.66
C SER A 83 11.44 -1.16 13.01
N THR A 84 12.25 -1.60 12.03
CA THR A 84 13.57 -2.19 12.31
C THR A 84 14.62 -1.15 12.68
N ASP A 85 14.49 0.10 12.21
CA ASP A 85 15.33 1.24 12.59
C ASP A 85 14.60 2.56 12.32
N CYS A 86 13.88 3.04 13.35
CA CYS A 86 13.10 4.28 13.28
C CYS A 86 13.94 5.55 13.16
N THR A 87 15.27 5.46 13.33
CA THR A 87 16.19 6.61 13.23
C THR A 87 16.83 6.72 11.86
N ASN A 88 16.64 5.71 11.00
CA ASN A 88 17.17 5.67 9.65
C ASN A 88 16.42 6.64 8.72
N PRO A 89 17.11 7.66 8.15
CA PRO A 89 16.47 8.62 7.25
C PRO A 89 15.91 8.01 5.97
N GLN A 90 16.57 6.98 5.42
CA GLN A 90 16.14 6.31 4.18
C GLN A 90 14.83 5.55 4.41
N LYS A 91 14.70 4.82 5.52
CA LYS A 91 13.47 4.11 5.89
C LYS A 91 12.32 5.08 6.19
N SER A 92 12.62 6.18 6.87
CA SER A 92 11.66 7.26 7.12
C SER A 92 11.15 7.89 5.82
N ALA A 93 12.05 8.19 4.89
CA ALA A 93 11.70 8.73 3.57
C ALA A 93 10.87 7.73 2.75
N PHE A 94 11.20 6.44 2.80
CA PHE A 94 10.43 5.40 2.13
C PHE A 94 9.00 5.29 2.68
N LEU A 95 8.84 5.23 4.01
CA LEU A 95 7.52 5.23 4.65
C LEU A 95 6.70 6.47 4.28
N GLN A 96 7.33 7.65 4.25
CA GLN A 96 6.68 8.90 3.84
C GLN A 96 6.21 8.84 2.38
N LYS A 97 7.05 8.36 1.46
CA LYS A 97 6.68 8.17 0.05
C LYS A 97 5.49 7.24 -0.11
N VAL A 98 5.45 6.13 0.65
CA VAL A 98 4.30 5.21 0.62
C VAL A 98 3.04 5.88 1.14
N ARG A 99 3.11 6.71 2.19
CA ARG A 99 1.95 7.50 2.66
C ARG A 99 1.44 8.48 1.61
N GLU A 100 2.33 9.15 0.88
CA GLU A 100 1.96 10.06 -0.20
C GLU A 100 1.26 9.32 -1.35
N ASN A 101 1.74 8.13 -1.71
CA ASN A 101 1.07 7.26 -2.69
C ASN A 101 -0.32 6.83 -2.19
N GLY A 102 -0.46 6.52 -0.90
CA GLY A 102 -1.76 6.19 -0.30
C GLY A 102 -2.74 7.35 -0.32
N ALA A 103 -2.25 8.57 -0.06
CA ALA A 103 -3.04 9.77 -0.22
C ALA A 103 -3.45 10.01 -1.69
N ALA A 104 -2.56 9.70 -2.65
CA ALA A 104 -2.87 9.79 -4.07
C ALA A 104 -3.95 8.79 -4.51
N LEU A 105 -3.82 7.55 -4.06
CA LEU A 105 -4.82 6.51 -4.24
C LEU A 105 -6.19 6.92 -3.69
N GLN A 106 -6.23 7.40 -2.44
CA GLN A 106 -7.47 7.80 -1.77
C GLN A 106 -8.19 8.95 -2.48
N ARG A 107 -7.46 9.88 -3.12
CA ARG A 107 -8.08 10.99 -3.87
C ARG A 107 -8.98 10.48 -5.00
N HIS A 108 -8.57 9.42 -5.71
CA HIS A 108 -9.35 8.84 -6.80
C HIS A 108 -10.56 8.04 -6.30
N LEU A 109 -10.52 7.55 -5.06
CA LEU A 109 -11.58 6.71 -4.47
C LEU A 109 -12.53 7.49 -3.55
N VAL A 110 -12.33 8.81 -3.37
CA VAL A 110 -13.10 9.61 -2.41
C VAL A 110 -14.60 9.65 -2.70
N PHE A 111 -15.01 9.45 -3.95
CA PHE A 111 -16.42 9.43 -4.36
C PHE A 111 -17.19 8.20 -3.85
N LEU A 112 -16.50 7.20 -3.30
CA LEU A 112 -17.08 5.98 -2.71
C LEU A 112 -17.36 6.13 -1.20
N ASN A 113 -16.98 7.25 -0.59
CA ASN A 113 -17.18 7.54 0.83
C ASN A 113 -18.48 8.30 1.11
#